data_AF-A0A149V7H1-F1
#
_entry.id   AF-A0A149V7H1-F1
#
_cell.length_a   1.000
_cell.length_b   1.000
_cell.length_c   1.000
_cell.angle_alpha   90.00
_cell.angle_beta   90.00
_cell.angle_gamma   90.00
#
_symmetry.space_group_name_H-M   'P 1'
#
loop_
_entity.id
_entity.type
_entity.pdbx_description
1 polymer ?
#
loop_
_entity_poly.entity_id
_entity_poly.type
_entity_poly.pdbx_seq_one_letter_code
_entity_poly.pdbx_strand_id
1 'polypeptide(L)'
;MPEGLPDHLVSGKRVPGVTLMVENQSVRLYRLMEKGKWVHLTLSSTKHDLPAYPEWLRPDRVKQVMGQIVGDSQSFSGISAVLIRPDEYVHSVNMG
;
A
#
# COMPACT_ATOMS: atom_id res chain seq x y z
N MET A 1 -17.83 1.95 6.64
CA MET A 1 -16.62 2.39 5.92
C MET A 1 -16.28 3.77 6.43
N PRO A 2 -15.01 4.12 6.64
CA PRO A 2 -14.64 5.52 6.84
C PRO A 2 -15.04 6.32 5.60
N GLU A 3 -15.67 7.47 5.81
CA GLU A 3 -16.07 8.38 4.73
C GLU A 3 -14.80 8.89 4.01
N GLY A 4 -14.80 8.88 2.68
CA GLY A 4 -13.68 9.38 1.85
C GLY A 4 -12.61 8.35 1.46
N LEU A 5 -12.73 7.07 1.83
CA LEU A 5 -11.85 6.03 1.31
C LEU A 5 -12.17 5.69 -0.16
N PRO A 6 -11.20 5.64 -1.08
CA PRO A 6 -11.45 5.20 -2.44
C PRO A 6 -11.99 3.76 -2.49
N ASP A 7 -13.06 3.52 -3.26
CA ASP A 7 -13.78 2.24 -3.31
C ASP A 7 -12.90 1.03 -3.64
N HIS A 8 -11.84 1.23 -4.43
CA HIS A 8 -10.89 0.17 -4.81
C HIS A 8 -9.79 -0.08 -3.77
N LEU A 9 -9.76 0.70 -2.68
CA LEU A 9 -8.88 0.48 -1.52
C LEU A 9 -9.61 -0.02 -0.28
N VAL A 10 -10.86 -0.44 -0.41
CA VAL A 10 -11.57 -1.14 0.66
C VAL A 10 -10.94 -2.50 0.90
N SER A 11 -10.92 -2.95 2.16
CA SER A 11 -10.46 -4.30 2.52
C SER A 11 -11.13 -5.36 1.64
N GLY A 12 -10.33 -6.29 1.12
CA GLY A 12 -10.79 -7.35 0.21
C GLY A 12 -10.95 -6.93 -1.25
N LYS A 13 -10.59 -5.69 -1.63
CA LYS A 13 -10.48 -5.26 -3.02
C LYS A 13 -9.06 -5.47 -3.56
N ARG A 14 -8.96 -5.81 -4.85
CA ARG A 14 -7.66 -5.95 -5.51
C ARG A 14 -7.04 -4.57 -5.66
N VAL A 15 -5.77 -4.46 -5.32
CA VAL A 15 -5.02 -3.21 -5.42
C VAL A 15 -4.92 -2.77 -6.88
N PRO A 16 -5.10 -1.47 -7.19
CA PRO A 16 -4.97 -0.96 -8.54
C PRO A 16 -3.53 -1.08 -9.06
N GLY A 17 -3.40 -1.33 -10.37
CA GLY A 17 -2.12 -1.44 -11.05
C GLY A 17 -1.43 -0.09 -11.25
N VAL A 18 -0.86 0.48 -10.19
CA VAL A 18 -0.17 1.77 -10.24
C VAL A 18 1.33 1.64 -10.47
N THR A 19 1.93 2.73 -10.94
CA THR A 19 3.39 2.90 -10.99
C THR A 19 3.82 3.76 -9.82
N LEU A 20 4.86 3.30 -9.12
CA LEU A 20 5.47 3.97 -7.99
C LEU A 20 6.88 4.42 -8.35
N MET A 21 7.29 5.58 -7.84
CA MET A 21 8.68 5.97 -7.72
C MET A 21 9.18 5.44 -6.38
N VAL A 22 10.09 4.47 -6.42
CA VAL A 22 10.73 3.86 -5.24
C VAL A 22 12.23 3.98 -5.46
N GLU A 23 12.95 4.62 -4.54
CA GLU A 23 14.42 4.79 -4.64
C GLU A 23 14.87 5.36 -6.01
N ASN A 24 14.15 6.36 -6.52
CA ASN A 24 14.34 6.97 -7.84
C ASN A 24 14.14 6.03 -9.05
N GLN A 25 13.52 4.87 -8.84
CA GLN A 25 13.15 3.94 -9.89
C GLN A 25 11.63 3.87 -10.05
N SER A 26 11.18 3.90 -11.29
CA SER A 26 9.78 3.71 -11.65
C SER A 26 9.46 2.22 -11.71
N VAL A 27 8.62 1.75 -10.79
CA VAL A 27 8.28 0.33 -10.63
C VAL A 27 6.77 0.15 -10.54
N ARG A 28 6.24 -0.85 -11.26
CA ARG A 28 4.83 -1.26 -11.08
C ARG A 28 4.64 -1.92 -9.73
N LEU A 29 3.60 -1.54 -8.99
CA LEU A 29 3.33 -2.06 -7.64
C LEU A 29 3.32 -3.60 -7.56
N TYR A 30 2.72 -4.29 -8.53
CA TYR A 30 2.71 -5.76 -8.56
C TYR A 30 4.11 -6.38 -8.60
N ARG A 31 5.13 -5.70 -9.15
CA ARG A 31 6.52 -6.21 -9.17
C ARG A 31 7.19 -6.15 -7.80
N LEU A 32 6.66 -5.35 -6.89
CA LEU A 32 7.17 -5.24 -5.52
C LEU A 32 6.64 -6.38 -4.64
N MET A 33 5.56 -7.06 -5.06
CA MET A 33 4.94 -8.15 -4.33
C MET A 33 5.72 -9.45 -4.56
N GLU A 34 6.54 -9.81 -3.57
CA GLU A 34 7.22 -11.10 -3.53
C GLU A 34 6.24 -12.20 -3.11
N LYS A 35 6.34 -13.38 -3.72
CA LYS A 35 5.46 -14.52 -3.42
C LYS A 35 5.50 -14.84 -1.92
N GLY A 36 4.33 -14.82 -1.29
CA GLY A 36 4.16 -15.17 0.12
C GLY A 36 4.56 -14.09 1.12
N LYS A 37 4.89 -12.88 0.66
CA LYS A 37 5.10 -11.72 1.53
C LYS A 37 3.96 -10.73 1.40
N TRP A 38 3.61 -10.14 2.53
CA TRP A 38 2.76 -8.97 2.59
C TRP A 38 3.58 -7.75 2.17
N VAL A 39 2.94 -6.75 1.58
CA VAL A 39 3.59 -5.48 1.25
C VAL A 39 2.95 -4.40 2.08
N HIS A 40 3.78 -3.69 2.83
CA HIS A 40 3.38 -2.48 3.51
C HIS A 40 3.89 -1.29 2.69
N LEU A 41 2.99 -0.62 1.99
CA LEU A 41 3.29 0.52 1.11
C LEU A 41 2.96 1.82 1.83
N THR A 42 3.99 2.62 2.15
CA THR A 42 3.84 4.00 2.60
C THR A 42 4.00 4.96 1.43
N LEU A 43 3.03 5.86 1.27
CA LEU A 43 3.07 6.92 0.28
C LEU A 43 3.61 8.17 0.95
N SER A 44 4.69 8.71 0.39
CA SER A 44 5.43 9.84 0.98
C SER A 44 4.55 11.08 1.16
N SER A 45 4.01 11.25 2.37
CA SER A 45 3.59 12.53 2.95
C SER A 45 3.91 12.53 4.44
N THR A 46 5.13 12.97 4.77
CA THR A 46 5.55 13.58 6.07
C THR A 46 5.21 12.92 7.41
N LYS A 47 4.57 11.74 7.47
CA LYS A 47 4.33 10.99 8.71
C LYS A 47 4.55 9.50 8.50
N HIS A 48 5.51 8.97 9.24
CA HIS A 48 5.80 7.55 9.37
C HIS A 48 4.80 6.86 10.31
N ASP A 49 3.50 7.06 10.11
CA ASP A 49 2.50 6.28 10.84
C ASP A 49 2.36 4.94 10.12
N LEU A 50 3.18 3.97 10.54
CA LEU A 50 3.04 2.59 10.13
C LEU A 50 1.61 2.14 10.50
N PRO A 51 0.76 1.69 9.55
CA PRO A 51 -0.49 1.04 9.86
C PRO A 51 -0.20 -0.13 10.79
N ALA A 52 -1.09 -0.26 11.77
CA ALA A 52 -1.07 -1.40 12.67
C ALA A 52 -1.06 -2.70 11.84
N TYR A 53 -0.07 -3.54 12.08
CA TYR A 53 -0.10 -4.91 11.61
C TYR A 53 -1.10 -5.70 12.45
N PRO A 54 -1.78 -6.70 11.88
CA PRO A 54 -2.45 -7.70 12.68
C PRO A 54 -1.46 -8.37 13.64
N GLU A 55 -1.84 -8.63 14.89
CA GLU A 55 -0.93 -9.20 15.91
C GLU A 55 -0.35 -10.56 15.52
N TRP A 56 -1.08 -11.33 14.71
CA TRP A 56 -0.63 -12.63 14.19
C TRP A 56 0.32 -12.51 12.99
N LEU A 57 0.43 -11.34 12.36
CA LEU A 57 1.28 -11.13 11.20
C LEU A 57 2.71 -10.86 11.66
N ARG A 58 3.58 -11.83 11.41
CA ARG A 58 4.99 -11.70 11.78
C ARG A 58 5.70 -10.63 10.93
N PRO A 59 6.50 -9.73 11.52
CA PRO A 59 7.20 -8.68 10.78
C PRO A 59 8.11 -9.19 9.65
N ASP A 60 8.72 -10.37 9.81
CA ASP A 60 9.58 -10.99 8.78
C ASP A 60 8.82 -11.39 7.49
N ARG A 61 7.49 -11.43 7.55
CA ARG A 61 6.60 -11.69 6.41
C ARG A 61 6.13 -10.41 5.71
N VAL A 62 6.53 -9.24 6.20
CA VAL A 62 6.12 -7.95 5.66
C VAL A 62 7.30 -7.26 5.00
N LYS A 63 7.17 -6.98 3.70
CA LYS A 63 8.08 -6.14 2.95
C LYS A 63 7.65 -4.68 3.08
N GLN A 64 8.52 -3.86 3.64
CA GLN A 64 8.33 -2.41 3.71
C GLN A 64 8.69 -1.77 2.37
N VAL A 65 7.80 -0.93 1.84
CA VAL A 65 8.02 -0.17 0.61
C VAL A 65 7.61 1.27 0.89
N MET A 66 8.54 2.20 0.68
CA MET A 66 8.24 3.62 0.64
C MET A 66 8.27 4.08 -0.82
N GLY A 67 7.20 4.73 -1.28
CA GLY A 67 7.12 5.19 -2.65
C GLY A 67 6.25 6.43 -2.83
N GLN A 68 6.33 6.99 -4.03
CA GLN A 68 5.43 8.05 -4.48
C GLN A 68 4.67 7.55 -5.70
N ILE A 69 3.37 7.85 -5.80
CA ILE A 69 2.60 7.54 -7.01
C ILE A 69 3.15 8.38 -8.16
N VAL A 70 3.43 7.74 -9.29
CA VAL A 70 3.88 8.44 -10.50
C VAL A 70 2.64 8.90 -11.29
N GLY A 71 2.55 10.21 -11.51
CA GLY A 71 1.45 10.87 -12.22
C GLY A 71 0.21 11.10 -11.34
N ASP A 72 -0.85 11.69 -11.93
CA ASP A 72 -2.08 12.08 -11.23
C ASP A 72 -3.04 10.89 -10.99
N SER A 73 -2.51 9.74 -10.58
CA SER A 73 -3.34 8.59 -10.25
C SER A 73 -4.08 8.83 -8.93
N GLN A 74 -5.35 9.25 -9.03
CA GLN A 74 -6.27 9.42 -7.89
C GLN A 74 -6.51 8.13 -7.08
N SER A 75 -6.01 6.99 -7.55
CA SER A 75 -6.17 5.70 -6.89
C SER A 75 -5.67 5.66 -5.45
N PHE A 76 -4.74 6.52 -5.04
CA PHE A 76 -4.29 6.58 -3.65
C PHE A 76 -4.44 7.99 -3.06
N SER A 77 -5.35 8.79 -3.59
CA SER A 77 -5.63 10.12 -3.07
C SER A 77 -6.09 10.02 -1.61
N GLY A 78 -5.47 10.81 -0.72
CA GLY A 78 -5.78 10.81 0.72
C GLY A 78 -5.29 9.58 1.48
N ILE A 79 -4.44 8.74 0.89
CA ILE A 79 -3.90 7.53 1.51
C ILE A 79 -2.44 7.76 1.90
N SER A 80 -2.13 7.57 3.17
CA SER A 80 -0.76 7.63 3.69
C SER A 80 -0.07 6.26 3.65
N ALA A 81 -0.82 5.18 3.89
CA ALA A 81 -0.27 3.83 3.82
C ALA A 81 -1.32 2.76 3.48
N VAL A 82 -0.84 1.64 2.97
CA VAL A 82 -1.66 0.48 2.60
C VAL A 82 -0.93 -0.81 2.97
N LEU A 83 -1.65 -1.74 3.60
CA LEU A 83 -1.19 -3.10 3.83
C LEU A 83 -1.84 -4.03 2.80
N ILE A 84 -1.01 -4.67 2.01
CA ILE A 84 -1.40 -5.52 0.88
C ILE A 84 -1.04 -6.97 1.22
N ARG A 85 -2.01 -7.85 1.01
CA ARG A 85 -1.82 -9.29 1.17
C ARG A 85 -0.97 -9.88 0.03
N PRO A 86 -0.40 -11.08 0.21
CA PRO A 86 0.38 -11.75 -0.84
C PRO A 86 -0.42 -12.08 -2.11
N ASP A 87 -1.76 -12.04 -2.05
CA ASP A 87 -2.67 -12.27 -3.17
C ASP A 87 -3.07 -10.97 -3.90
N GLU A 88 -2.39 -9.85 -3.61
CA GLU A 88 -2.60 -8.52 -4.21
C GLU A 88 -3.88 -7.79 -3.79
N TYR A 89 -4.52 -8.22 -2.71
CA TYR A 89 -5.70 -7.57 -2.15
C TYR A 89 -5.35 -6.68 -0.96
N VAL A 90 -6.09 -5.58 -0.82
CA VAL A 90 -5.98 -4.68 0.32
C VAL A 90 -6.46 -5.40 1.58
N HIS A 91 -5.66 -5.33 2.64
CA HIS A 91 -6.09 -5.71 3.98
C HIS A 91 -6.58 -4.50 4.76
N SER A 92 -5.73 -3.47 4.87
CA SER A 92 -6.01 -2.24 5.60
C SER A 92 -5.33 -1.04 4.94
N VAL A 93 -5.82 0.15 5.31
CA VAL A 93 -5.46 1.46 4.76
C VAL A 93 -5.31 2.43 5.92
N ASN A 94 -4.33 3.32 5.84
CA ASN A 94 -4.28 4.53 6.64
C ASN A 94 -4.58 5.73 5.74
N MET A 95 -5.46 6.59 6.21
CA MET A 95 -5.71 7.89 5.58
C MET A 95 -4.59 8.87 5.98
N GLY A 96 -4.27 9.82 5.11
CA GLY A 96 -3.29 10.89 5.33
C GLY A 96 -3.94 12.22 5.71
#